data_AF-A0A8S2A9V2-F1
#
_entry.id   AF-A0A8S2A9V2-F1
#
_cell.length_a   1.000
_cell.length_b   1.000
_cell.length_c   1.000
_cell.angle_alpha   90.00
_cell.angle_beta   90.00
_cell.angle_gamma   90.00
#
_symmetry.space_group_name_H-M   'P 1'
#
loop_
_entity.id
_entity.type
_entity.pdbx_description
1 polymer ?
#
loop_
_entity_poly.entity_id
_entity_poly.type
_entity_poly.pdbx_seq_one_letter_code
_entity_poly.pdbx_strand_id
1 'polypeptide(L)'
;MTVDSALRSPMMHSPSTKDVKALRFIEEMTRNVDFVQKKVIREILRRNSETEYLKRFGLKGFTDRKAFKTKVPVVTYDDLKPEIQRIANGDRSMILSSHPITEFLTSSGTSAGERKLMPTIEEDMDRRQLLYSLLMPVMNLYVPGLDKGKALYFFCLTQGLYLHTSVQLCHIGHQKRRR
;
A
#
# COMPACT_ATOMS: atom_id res chain seq x y z
N MET A 1 20.17 23.45 -1.64
CA MET A 1 20.97 22.90 -2.74
C MET A 1 20.02 22.18 -3.69
N THR A 2 19.88 22.73 -4.89
CA THR A 2 18.78 22.49 -5.83
C THR A 2 18.94 21.16 -6.57
N VAL A 3 17.80 20.54 -6.90
CA VAL A 3 17.66 19.28 -7.67
C VAL A 3 18.41 19.33 -9.00
N ASP A 4 18.66 20.52 -9.53
CA ASP A 4 19.46 20.74 -10.74
C ASP A 4 20.92 20.28 -10.65
N SER A 5 21.49 20.21 -9.44
CA SER A 5 22.91 19.86 -9.29
C SER A 5 23.22 18.37 -9.43
N ALA A 6 22.26 17.50 -9.10
CA ALA A 6 22.42 16.04 -9.18
C ALA A 6 22.09 15.45 -10.57
N LEU A 7 21.46 16.23 -11.45
CA LEU A 7 21.16 15.86 -12.84
C LEU A 7 22.33 16.13 -13.81
N ARG A 8 23.52 16.49 -13.30
CA ARG A 8 24.71 16.88 -14.08
C ARG A 8 25.64 15.73 -14.49
N SER A 9 25.21 14.47 -14.38
CA SER A 9 25.84 13.42 -15.18
C SER A 9 25.41 13.61 -16.63
N PRO A 10 26.24 13.29 -17.66
CA PRO A 10 25.86 13.47 -19.04
C PRO A 10 24.76 12.46 -19.39
N MET A 11 23.52 12.80 -19.06
CA MET A 11 22.34 12.07 -19.50
C MET A 11 22.30 12.21 -21.01
N MET A 12 22.51 11.10 -21.74
CA MET A 12 22.48 11.10 -23.21
C MET A 12 21.11 11.56 -23.78
N HIS A 13 20.05 11.62 -22.97
CA HIS A 13 18.74 12.12 -23.34
C HIS A 13 18.08 12.91 -22.20
N SER A 14 17.36 13.99 -22.54
CA SER A 14 16.60 14.78 -21.57
C SER A 14 15.41 13.98 -21.03
N PRO A 15 15.21 13.89 -19.71
CA PRO A 15 14.08 13.17 -19.14
C PRO A 15 12.75 13.78 -19.59
N SER A 16 11.74 12.93 -19.82
CA SER A 16 10.41 13.39 -20.23
C SER A 16 9.74 14.21 -19.11
N THR A 17 8.76 15.05 -19.46
CA THR A 17 7.97 15.80 -18.46
C THR A 17 7.33 14.89 -17.40
N LYS A 18 6.97 13.67 -17.77
CA LYS A 18 6.41 12.67 -16.85
C LYS A 18 7.47 12.16 -15.87
N ASP A 19 8.68 11.87 -16.37
CA ASP A 19 9.79 11.40 -15.55
C ASP A 19 10.22 12.48 -14.54
N VAL A 20 10.33 13.72 -14.99
CA VAL A 20 10.67 14.87 -14.11
C VAL A 20 9.64 15.01 -12.99
N LYS A 21 8.33 14.89 -13.29
CA LYS A 21 7.28 14.96 -12.26
C LYS A 21 7.40 13.83 -11.24
N ALA A 22 7.61 12.59 -11.70
CA ALA A 22 7.76 11.43 -10.82
C ALA A 22 9.01 11.53 -9.92
N LEU A 23 10.15 11.95 -10.47
CA LEU A 23 11.40 12.14 -9.72
C LEU A 23 11.27 13.28 -8.71
N ARG A 24 10.62 14.39 -9.08
CA ARG A 24 10.31 15.48 -8.15
C ARG A 24 9.39 15.02 -7.01
N PHE A 25 8.39 14.19 -7.31
CA PHE A 25 7.52 13.62 -6.30
C PHE A 25 8.31 12.76 -5.30
N ILE A 26 9.19 11.87 -5.77
CA ILE A 26 10.07 11.08 -4.90
C ILE A 26 10.87 12.00 -3.98
N GLU A 27 11.53 13.01 -4.55
CA GLU A 27 12.36 13.95 -3.79
C GLU A 27 11.57 14.75 -2.75
N GLU A 28 10.35 15.19 -3.08
CA GLU A 28 9.48 15.89 -2.15
C GLU A 28 9.08 14.99 -0.97
N MET A 29 8.70 13.74 -1.26
CA MET A 29 8.29 12.77 -0.24
C MET A 29 9.45 12.38 0.67
N THR A 30 10.66 12.17 0.12
CA THR A 30 11.85 11.74 0.86
C THR A 30 12.55 12.88 1.60
N ARG A 31 12.40 14.14 1.17
CA ARG A 31 12.88 15.30 1.94
C ARG A 31 12.01 15.61 3.16
N ASN A 32 10.71 15.30 3.10
CA ASN A 32 9.73 15.72 4.11
C ASN A 32 9.11 14.54 4.89
N VAL A 33 9.87 13.45 5.11
CA VAL A 33 9.34 12.17 5.62
C VAL A 33 8.52 12.30 6.90
N ASP A 34 9.03 13.02 7.93
CA ASP A 34 8.31 13.15 9.20
C ASP A 34 6.97 13.89 9.03
N PHE A 35 6.95 14.95 8.22
CA PHE A 35 5.73 15.69 7.91
C PHE A 35 4.74 14.81 7.13
N VAL A 36 5.19 14.11 6.09
CA VAL A 36 4.37 13.21 5.28
C VAL A 36 3.78 12.10 6.15
N GLN A 37 4.60 11.44 6.99
CA GLN A 37 4.14 10.37 7.89
C GLN A 37 3.13 10.88 8.93
N LYS A 38 3.35 12.07 9.50
CA LYS A 38 2.36 12.72 10.40
C LYS A 38 1.04 12.99 9.70
N LYS A 39 1.06 13.42 8.44
CA LYS A 39 -0.16 13.63 7.64
C LYS A 39 -0.87 12.31 7.35
N VAL A 40 -0.14 11.27 6.98
CA VAL A 40 -0.68 9.93 6.69
C VAL A 40 -1.38 9.35 7.91
N ILE A 41 -0.72 9.29 9.07
CA ILE A 41 -1.34 8.71 10.27
C ILE A 41 -2.55 9.52 10.71
N ARG A 42 -2.49 10.86 10.63
CA ARG A 42 -3.63 11.73 10.95
C ARG A 42 -4.82 11.41 10.07
N GLU A 43 -4.61 11.25 8.77
CA GLU A 43 -5.68 10.97 7.83
C GLU A 43 -6.28 9.57 8.04
N ILE A 44 -5.45 8.55 8.29
CA ILE A 44 -5.92 7.20 8.63
C ILE A 44 -6.80 7.24 9.88
N LEU A 45 -6.34 7.88 10.96
CA LEU A 45 -7.09 7.96 12.21
C LEU A 45 -8.36 8.78 12.08
N ARG A 46 -8.31 9.90 11.34
CA ARG A 46 -9.46 10.75 11.09
C ARG A 46 -10.55 10.01 10.32
N ARG A 47 -10.18 9.29 9.25
CA ARG A 47 -11.13 8.54 8.43
C ARG A 47 -11.73 7.36 9.17
N ASN A 48 -10.94 6.71 10.02
CA ASN A 48 -11.34 5.46 10.68
C ASN A 48 -11.77 5.66 12.13
N SER A 49 -11.96 6.90 12.61
CA SER A 49 -12.26 7.19 14.02
C SER A 49 -13.51 6.48 14.52
N GLU A 50 -14.48 6.27 13.62
CA GLU A 50 -15.76 5.64 13.94
C GLU A 50 -15.78 4.12 13.80
N THR A 51 -14.67 3.51 13.37
CA THR A 51 -14.55 2.06 13.21
C THR A 51 -14.59 1.33 14.54
N GLU A 52 -15.14 0.12 14.54
CA GLU A 52 -15.23 -0.73 15.72
C GLU A 52 -13.85 -0.92 16.37
N TYR A 53 -12.82 -1.20 15.57
CA TYR A 53 -11.47 -1.43 16.05
C TYR A 53 -10.88 -0.21 16.77
N LEU A 54 -10.93 0.99 16.18
CA LEU A 54 -10.36 2.19 16.80
C LEU A 54 -11.20 2.70 17.99
N LYS A 55 -12.51 2.47 18.00
CA LYS A 55 -13.39 2.80 19.14
C LYS A 55 -12.98 2.05 20.41
N ARG A 56 -12.57 0.78 20.30
CA ARG A 56 -12.13 -0.05 21.45
C ARG A 56 -10.96 0.57 22.21
N PHE A 57 -10.09 1.31 21.52
CA PHE A 57 -8.91 1.94 22.12
C PHE A 57 -9.17 3.37 22.62
N GLY A 58 -10.41 3.85 22.57
CA GLY A 58 -10.80 5.12 23.20
C GLY A 58 -10.02 6.31 22.65
N LEU A 59 -9.76 6.35 21.34
CA LEU A 59 -9.06 7.46 20.70
C LEU A 59 -9.84 8.78 20.79
N LYS A 60 -11.16 8.77 21.03
CA LYS A 60 -11.99 9.98 21.26
C LYS A 60 -11.74 11.11 20.23
N GLY A 61 -11.55 10.75 18.96
CA GLY A 61 -11.27 11.71 17.88
C GLY A 61 -9.84 12.27 17.84
N PHE A 62 -8.93 11.85 18.73
CA PHE A 62 -7.51 12.19 18.61
C PHE A 62 -6.89 11.55 17.36
N THR A 63 -6.22 12.36 16.57
CA THR A 63 -5.61 11.97 15.28
C THR A 63 -4.11 12.22 15.24
N ASP A 64 -3.48 12.48 16.38
CA ASP A 64 -2.05 12.73 16.47
C ASP A 64 -1.25 11.45 16.77
N ARG A 65 0.04 11.50 16.42
CA ARG A 65 0.98 10.38 16.58
C ARG A 65 1.15 9.94 18.04
N LYS A 66 1.06 10.84 19.01
CA LYS A 66 1.26 10.53 20.44
C LYS A 66 0.07 9.73 20.96
N ALA A 67 -1.16 10.17 20.65
CA ALA A 67 -2.36 9.44 21.01
C ALA A 67 -2.37 8.02 20.42
N PHE A 68 -2.02 7.88 19.13
CA PHE A 68 -1.91 6.58 18.47
C PHE A 68 -0.94 5.64 19.20
N LYS A 69 0.30 6.09 19.41
CA LYS A 69 1.35 5.29 20.06
C LYS A 69 1.00 4.88 21.50
N THR A 70 0.21 5.69 22.20
CA THR A 70 -0.11 5.44 23.61
C THR A 70 -1.31 4.50 23.76
N LYS A 71 -2.26 4.52 22.81
CA LYS A 71 -3.55 3.84 22.95
C LYS A 71 -3.72 2.61 22.07
N VAL A 72 -3.13 2.60 20.88
CA VAL A 72 -3.30 1.50 19.93
C VAL A 72 -2.13 0.52 20.10
N PRO A 73 -2.39 -0.75 20.46
CA PRO A 73 -1.34 -1.73 20.68
C PRO A 73 -0.68 -2.17 19.37
N VAL A 74 0.54 -2.67 19.49
CA VAL A 74 1.17 -3.44 18.42
C VAL A 74 0.51 -4.82 18.40
N VAL A 75 0.03 -5.25 17.23
CA VAL A 75 -0.74 -6.50 17.06
C VAL A 75 -0.12 -7.40 16.00
N THR A 76 -0.44 -8.69 16.10
CA THR A 76 -0.15 -9.71 15.09
C THR A 76 -1.39 -9.99 14.24
N TYR A 77 -1.25 -10.87 13.24
CA TYR A 77 -2.39 -11.30 12.42
C TYR A 77 -3.44 -12.04 13.24
N ASP A 78 -3.03 -12.86 14.21
CA ASP A 78 -3.95 -13.69 14.97
C ASP A 78 -4.83 -12.85 15.91
N ASP A 79 -4.30 -11.71 16.38
CA ASP A 79 -5.07 -10.72 17.16
C ASP A 79 -6.18 -10.04 16.33
N LEU A 80 -6.02 -9.96 15.01
CA LEU A 80 -6.99 -9.35 14.07
C LEU A 80 -7.86 -10.38 13.33
N LYS A 81 -7.56 -11.67 13.50
CA LYS A 81 -8.25 -12.76 12.82
C LYS A 81 -9.77 -12.76 13.08
N PRO A 82 -10.27 -12.45 14.30
CA PRO A 82 -11.72 -12.37 14.54
C PRO A 82 -12.43 -11.33 13.66
N GLU A 83 -11.88 -10.11 13.53
CA GLU A 83 -12.40 -9.03 12.69
C GLU A 83 -12.36 -9.41 11.21
N ILE A 84 -11.22 -9.97 10.78
CA ILE A 84 -11.01 -10.42 9.41
C ILE A 84 -12.04 -11.50 9.04
N GLN A 85 -12.29 -12.46 9.93
CA GLN A 85 -13.24 -13.54 9.67
C GLN A 85 -14.68 -13.03 9.61
N ARG A 86 -15.06 -12.05 10.43
CA ARG A 86 -16.37 -11.39 10.33
C ARG A 86 -16.57 -10.74 8.97
N ILE A 87 -15.59 -9.98 8.50
CA ILE A 87 -15.64 -9.34 7.17
C ILE A 87 -15.69 -10.40 6.06
N ALA A 88 -14.89 -11.46 6.18
CA ALA A 88 -14.85 -12.59 5.24
C ALA A 88 -16.16 -13.38 5.20
N ASN A 89 -16.90 -13.41 6.32
CA ASN A 89 -18.22 -14.02 6.43
C ASN A 89 -19.36 -13.06 6.06
N GLY A 90 -19.05 -11.88 5.51
CA GLY A 90 -20.04 -10.97 4.93
C GLY A 90 -20.46 -9.81 5.82
N ASP A 91 -19.86 -9.62 7.01
CA ASP A 91 -20.11 -8.42 7.81
C ASP A 91 -19.59 -7.18 7.05
N ARG A 92 -20.49 -6.22 6.80
CA ARG A 92 -20.22 -4.96 6.08
C ARG A 92 -20.18 -3.75 6.99
N SER A 93 -20.26 -3.94 8.31
CA SER A 93 -20.09 -2.86 9.28
C SER A 93 -18.66 -2.30 9.24
N MET A 94 -18.47 -1.09 9.77
CA MET A 94 -17.17 -0.40 9.80
C MET A 94 -16.24 -1.01 10.85
N ILE A 95 -15.73 -2.22 10.62
CA ILE A 95 -14.92 -2.94 11.62
C ILE A 95 -13.50 -2.38 11.67
N LEU A 96 -12.78 -2.46 10.53
CA LEU A 96 -11.36 -2.04 10.41
C LEU A 96 -11.18 -0.74 9.62
N SER A 97 -12.15 -0.41 8.77
CA SER A 97 -12.08 0.71 7.83
C SER A 97 -13.46 1.36 7.70
N SER A 98 -13.48 2.68 7.50
CA SER A 98 -14.70 3.41 7.12
C SER A 98 -15.12 3.18 5.67
N HIS A 99 -14.17 2.78 4.83
CA HIS A 99 -14.44 2.38 3.45
C HIS A 99 -14.71 0.87 3.39
N PRO A 100 -15.66 0.42 2.54
CA PRO A 100 -15.92 -0.99 2.36
C PRO A 100 -14.67 -1.76 1.93
N ILE A 101 -14.45 -2.93 2.55
CA ILE A 101 -13.42 -3.86 2.09
C ILE A 101 -13.91 -4.50 0.80
N THR A 102 -13.17 -4.28 -0.30
CA THR A 102 -13.55 -4.72 -1.65
C THR A 102 -12.99 -6.09 -2.01
N GLU A 103 -11.79 -6.38 -1.51
CA GLU A 103 -11.09 -7.64 -1.76
C GLU A 103 -10.19 -8.02 -0.56
N PHE A 104 -9.79 -9.29 -0.51
CA PHE A 104 -8.74 -9.77 0.37
C PHE A 104 -7.50 -10.14 -0.44
N LEU A 105 -6.37 -9.57 -0.06
CA LEU A 105 -5.07 -9.92 -0.62
C LEU A 105 -4.46 -11.06 0.22
N THR A 106 -4.11 -12.16 -0.43
CA THR A 106 -3.49 -13.30 0.24
C THR A 106 -2.00 -13.12 0.37
N SER A 107 -1.51 -13.15 1.61
CA SER A 107 -0.08 -13.20 1.88
C SER A 107 0.51 -14.58 1.56
N SER A 108 1.82 -14.64 1.28
CA SER A 108 2.56 -15.91 1.18
C SER A 108 2.79 -16.58 2.55
N GLY A 109 2.77 -15.80 3.63
CA GLY A 109 2.79 -16.31 5.00
C GLY A 109 1.43 -16.87 5.43
N THR A 110 1.47 -17.88 6.28
CA THR A 110 0.30 -18.61 6.77
C THR A 110 0.07 -18.39 8.27
N SER A 111 -1.16 -18.63 8.72
CA SER A 111 -1.53 -18.81 10.12
C SER A 111 -2.39 -20.08 10.22
N ALA A 112 -1.99 -21.02 11.08
CA ALA A 112 -2.63 -22.34 11.20
C ALA A 112 -2.79 -23.09 9.86
N GLY A 113 -1.79 -23.01 8.97
CA GLY A 113 -1.81 -23.68 7.66
C GLY A 113 -2.49 -22.91 6.53
N GLU A 114 -3.35 -21.94 6.86
CA GLU A 114 -4.09 -21.14 5.88
C GLU A 114 -3.40 -19.82 5.55
N ARG A 115 -3.59 -19.33 4.32
CA ARG A 115 -3.03 -18.04 3.90
C ARG A 115 -3.67 -16.89 4.67
N LYS A 116 -2.86 -15.91 5.05
CA LYS A 116 -3.34 -14.69 5.71
C LYS A 116 -4.14 -13.82 4.73
N LEU A 117 -5.34 -13.41 5.14
CA LEU A 117 -6.25 -12.54 4.41
C LEU A 117 -6.00 -11.09 4.81
N MET A 118 -5.49 -10.28 3.88
CA MET A 118 -5.23 -8.86 4.12
C MET A 118 -6.35 -8.02 3.49
N PRO A 119 -7.23 -7.39 4.28
CA PRO A 119 -8.30 -6.56 3.73
C PRO A 119 -7.70 -5.35 3.03
N THR A 120 -8.25 -4.98 1.88
CA THR A 120 -7.85 -3.77 1.14
C THR A 120 -9.11 -3.04 0.67
N ILE A 121 -8.96 -1.74 0.47
CA ILE A 121 -10.02 -0.87 -0.07
C ILE A 121 -9.66 -0.45 -1.51
N GLU A 122 -10.64 0.05 -2.24
CA GLU A 122 -10.45 0.48 -3.64
C GLU A 122 -9.32 1.52 -3.79
N GLU A 123 -9.27 2.51 -2.90
CA GLU A 123 -8.21 3.55 -2.94
C GLU A 123 -6.77 2.98 -2.83
N ASP A 124 -6.60 1.78 -2.28
CA ASP A 124 -5.26 1.18 -2.19
C ASP A 124 -4.73 0.75 -3.56
N MET A 125 -5.62 0.49 -4.54
CA MET A 125 -5.21 0.25 -5.94
C MET A 125 -4.56 1.49 -6.54
N ASP A 126 -5.11 2.68 -6.30
CA ASP A 126 -4.53 3.95 -6.80
C ASP A 126 -3.15 4.20 -6.19
N ARG A 127 -2.98 3.90 -4.90
CA ARG A 127 -1.68 4.01 -4.21
C ARG A 127 -0.65 3.03 -4.80
N ARG A 128 -1.06 1.79 -5.10
CA ARG A 128 -0.20 0.80 -5.78
C ARG A 128 0.17 1.25 -7.19
N GLN A 129 -0.79 1.77 -7.95
CA GLN A 129 -0.57 2.27 -9.30
C GLN A 129 0.38 3.48 -9.32
N LEU A 130 0.26 4.39 -8.35
CA LEU A 130 1.21 5.48 -8.16
C LEU A 130 2.62 4.93 -7.94
N LEU A 131 2.80 3.98 -7.02
CA LEU A 131 4.11 3.36 -6.76
C LEU A 131 4.71 2.74 -8.03
N TYR A 132 3.93 1.95 -8.79
CA TYR A 132 4.40 1.35 -10.05
C TYR A 132 4.78 2.41 -11.09
N SER A 133 4.08 3.54 -11.13
CA SER A 133 4.38 4.63 -12.06
C SER A 133 5.75 5.28 -11.82
N LEU A 134 6.33 5.11 -10.63
CA LEU A 134 7.64 5.66 -10.26
C LEU A 134 8.82 4.80 -10.75
N LEU A 135 8.59 3.53 -11.09
CA LEU A 135 9.66 2.59 -11.44
C LEU A 135 10.40 2.99 -12.71
N MET A 136 9.67 3.23 -13.82
CA MET A 136 10.28 3.56 -15.11
C MET A 136 11.03 4.90 -15.11
N PRO A 137 10.50 5.99 -14.50
CA PRO A 137 11.26 7.23 -14.33
C PRO A 137 12.60 7.04 -13.64
N VAL A 138 12.67 6.19 -12.61
CA VAL A 138 13.93 5.88 -11.93
C VAL A 138 14.84 5.03 -12.80
N MET A 139 14.33 3.99 -13.46
CA MET A 139 15.12 3.13 -14.34
C MET A 139 15.75 3.90 -15.52
N ASN A 140 15.01 4.85 -16.09
CA ASN A 140 15.48 5.67 -17.22
C ASN A 140 16.70 6.55 -16.86
N LEU A 141 16.97 6.81 -15.57
CA LEU A 141 18.18 7.50 -15.13
C LEU A 141 19.46 6.67 -15.37
N TYR A 142 19.33 5.34 -15.34
CA TYR A 142 20.45 4.40 -15.35
C TYR A 142 20.51 3.56 -16.64
N VAL A 143 19.36 3.27 -17.25
CA VAL A 143 19.24 2.47 -18.47
C VAL A 143 18.41 3.26 -19.50
N PRO A 144 19.05 4.09 -20.35
CA PRO A 144 18.35 4.87 -21.34
C PRO A 144 17.84 4.01 -22.50
N GLY A 145 16.78 4.45 -23.17
CA GLY A 145 16.26 3.80 -24.37
C GLY A 145 15.36 2.58 -24.12
N LEU A 146 14.95 2.31 -22.88
CA LEU A 146 13.97 1.25 -22.57
C LEU A 146 12.60 1.51 -23.23
N ASP A 147 12.30 2.77 -23.52
CA ASP A 147 11.13 3.22 -24.28
C ASP A 147 11.20 2.86 -25.78
N LYS A 148 12.39 2.55 -26.30
CA LYS A 148 12.60 2.13 -27.70
C LYS A 148 12.40 0.63 -27.91
N GLY A 149 12.13 -0.13 -26.83
CA GLY A 149 11.98 -1.58 -26.86
C GLY A 149 10.67 -2.05 -26.22
N LYS A 150 10.53 -3.37 -26.10
CA LYS A 150 9.48 -4.03 -25.33
C LYS A 150 10.13 -4.92 -24.28
N ALA A 151 9.50 -5.00 -23.12
CA ALA A 151 9.92 -5.92 -22.07
C ALA A 151 9.07 -7.18 -22.10
N LEU A 152 9.73 -8.33 -22.01
CA LEU A 152 9.07 -9.63 -21.87
C LEU A 152 8.93 -9.95 -20.38
N TYR A 153 7.68 -9.97 -19.90
CA TYR A 153 7.36 -10.34 -18.52
C TYR A 153 6.53 -11.62 -18.48
N PHE A 154 6.98 -12.59 -17.70
CA PHE A 154 6.21 -13.79 -17.40
C PHE A 154 5.47 -13.61 -16.07
N PHE A 155 4.22 -13.16 -16.14
CA PHE A 155 3.33 -13.11 -14.98
C PHE A 155 2.47 -14.38 -14.94
N CYS A 156 2.53 -15.10 -13.82
CA CYS A 156 1.68 -16.25 -13.57
C CYS A 156 0.66 -15.87 -12.49
N LEU A 157 -0.61 -15.90 -12.86
CA LEU A 157 -1.70 -15.71 -11.91
C LEU A 157 -1.97 -17.02 -11.19
N THR A 158 -1.96 -16.98 -9.86
CA THR A 158 -2.51 -18.09 -9.06
C THR A 158 -4.02 -17.93 -9.00
N GLN A 159 -4.75 -19.04 -9.08
CA GLN A 159 -6.22 -19.05 -9.11
C GLN A 159 -6.82 -18.17 -8.01
N GLY A 160 -7.63 -17.19 -8.42
CA GLY A 160 -8.46 -16.40 -7.51
C GLY A 160 -9.60 -17.27 -7.00
N LEU A 161 -9.89 -17.17 -5.70
CA LEU A 161 -11.06 -17.79 -5.10
C LEU A 161 -12.04 -16.68 -4.73
N TYR A 162 -13.31 -17.04 -4.60
CA TYR A 162 -14.28 -16.16 -3.96
C TYR A 162 -14.52 -16.68 -2.56
N LEU A 163 -14.56 -15.78 -1.59
CA LEU A 163 -15.18 -16.11 -0.32
C LEU A 163 -16.68 -16.31 -0.57
N HIS A 164 -17.32 -17.11 0.28
CA HIS A 164 -18.76 -17.43 0.19
C HIS A 164 -19.67 -16.18 0.12
N THR A 165 -19.13 -15.00 0.44
CA THR A 165 -19.84 -13.72 0.51
C THR A 165 -19.50 -12.74 -0.62
N SER A 166 -19.10 -13.25 -1.80
CA SER A 166 -18.80 -12.46 -3.00
C SER A 166 -17.66 -11.44 -2.88
N VAL A 167 -16.86 -11.50 -1.82
CA VAL A 167 -15.61 -10.72 -1.70
C VAL A 167 -14.51 -11.49 -2.41
N GLN A 168 -13.81 -10.81 -3.32
CA GLN A 168 -12.78 -11.43 -4.14
C GLN A 168 -11.51 -11.73 -3.32
N LEU A 169 -10.94 -12.91 -3.52
CA LEU A 169 -9.63 -13.29 -2.99
C LEU A 169 -8.57 -13.17 -4.08
N CYS A 170 -7.66 -12.22 -3.92
CA CYS A 170 -6.57 -11.94 -4.86
C CYS A 170 -5.22 -12.36 -4.26
N HIS A 171 -4.30 -12.86 -5.09
CA HIS A 171 -2.91 -13.01 -4.67
C HIS A 171 -2.10 -11.80 -5.16
N ILE A 172 -1.40 -11.10 -4.26
CA ILE A 172 -0.41 -10.12 -4.70
C ILE A 172 0.76 -10.92 -5.24
N GLY A 173 0.95 -10.89 -6.56
CA GLY A 173 2.03 -11.58 -7.24
C GLY A 173 3.41 -11.14 -6.70
N HIS A 174 3.99 -11.93 -5.82
CA HIS A 174 5.42 -11.91 -5.52
C HIS A 174 6.04 -13.22 -6.00
N GLN A 175 7.12 -13.10 -6.79
CA GLN A 175 7.94 -14.25 -7.20
C GLN A 175 8.35 -15.05 -5.96
N LYS A 176 7.93 -16.31 -5.91
CA LYS A 176 8.34 -17.26 -4.90
C LYS A 176 9.83 -17.55 -5.12
N ARG A 177 10.72 -16.96 -4.31
CA ARG A 177 12.14 -17.34 -4.27
C ARG A 177 12.19 -18.80 -3.79
N ARG A 178 12.44 -19.75 -4.70
CA ARG A 178 12.81 -21.11 -4.32
C ARG A 178 14.18 -21.04 -3.64
N ARG A 179 14.28 -21.60 -2.44
CA ARG A 179 15.57 -21.96 -1.83
C ARG A 179 16.10 -23.21 -2.51
#